data_AF-A0A349EM33-F1
#
_entry.id   AF-A0A349EM33-F1
#
_cell.length_a   1.000
_cell.length_b   1.000
_cell.length_c   1.000
_cell.angle_alpha   90.00
_cell.angle_beta   90.00
_cell.angle_gamma   90.00
#
_symmetry.space_group_name_H-M   'P 1'
#
loop_
_entity.id
_entity.type
_entity.pdbx_description
1 polymer ?
#
loop_
_entity_poly.entity_id
_entity_poly.type
_entity_poly.pdbx_seq_one_letter_code
_entity_poly.pdbx_strand_id
1 'polypeptide(L)'
;MADKKWSLINPPPAGHKDVAKWAWGLFENARDEKDRLKWPDTAKRNYMLYRGDHWGQKKKKSTISVNLFFSNVQRTVANITSRKPIAECIDLDGIGDSADKTLTAMLRKWWEDSAQQPKLRTTTLKSEKYGITFEKAYWDSKRKQPGIIVLDPFACFPAPGYYEDIGADMPYFCHAYPDSCEALEAKYGVEDVEPSDVYSILGEDREEYAPTVRAGDYTVQGKVVLNTLDKAGTEYRDNRALAVEVWVRDPTKVKVWETKEIGQDAEGKPIMGEVEVEKLKYPGGIRVITVTNEGQLLLADLANPSINPELNEELTKTCYLFDRLPFYKANSYDDTTSIWGFSAADQTADLIFKIDEIVSRIIKYFMRSMTGILVIPPKSGITKNNLSSEPGLVLFPETAEAAAGIRVVPMPPMNGQMFQVLDMLMGLFDRVYAIQDADRGANPPGVRAASAIVALQERNQVLIQHKINAIDYMVSQRGSCAISMWQNHGHDAGLVDVEGEAVPFRGVEYLGRKFAYMVEAGSTIHKTELQRQEQAVELFGKSAIDQQALLETLNFPGHKQIIERMGEKQLEQAIQVLIQAGFPQDQAQELLAVLMQPQGGPGNGPQDSPISAQPQPGGPVAYQGEVE
;
A
#
# COMPACT_ATOMS: atom_id res chain seq x y z
N MET A 1 -7.03 32.82 41.67
CA MET A 1 -7.82 32.11 40.65
C MET A 1 -6.97 30.91 40.26
N ALA A 2 -7.40 29.69 40.55
CA ALA A 2 -6.60 28.51 40.24
C ALA A 2 -6.38 28.45 38.72
N ASP A 3 -5.13 28.32 38.27
CA ASP A 3 -4.79 28.07 36.87
C ASP A 3 -5.63 26.87 36.38
N LYS A 4 -6.62 27.13 35.52
CA LYS A 4 -7.41 26.07 34.91
C LYS A 4 -6.47 25.21 34.08
N LYS A 5 -6.10 24.04 34.61
CA LYS A 5 -5.36 23.04 33.81
C LYS A 5 -6.26 22.59 32.67
N TRP A 6 -5.84 22.90 31.44
CA TRP A 6 -6.49 22.41 30.21
C TRP A 6 -6.41 20.88 30.17
N SER A 7 -7.45 20.24 29.65
CA SER A 7 -7.54 18.77 29.54
C SER A 7 -8.25 18.38 28.25
N LEU A 8 -8.22 17.10 27.86
CA LEU A 8 -8.92 16.61 26.66
C LEU A 8 -10.45 16.85 26.73
N ILE A 9 -11.03 16.90 27.93
CA ILE A 9 -12.47 17.15 28.13
C ILE A 9 -12.79 18.66 28.10
N ASN A 10 -11.82 19.49 28.47
CA ASN A 10 -11.96 20.95 28.50
C ASN A 10 -10.75 21.59 27.81
N PRO A 11 -10.72 21.57 26.47
CA PRO A 11 -9.64 22.15 25.69
C PRO A 11 -9.70 23.69 25.73
N PRO A 12 -8.56 24.37 25.50
CA PRO A 12 -8.53 25.83 25.45
C PRO A 12 -9.37 26.34 24.26
N PRO A 13 -10.20 27.39 24.42
CA PRO A 13 -11.05 27.88 23.34
C PRO A 13 -10.22 28.46 22.18
N ALA A 14 -10.81 28.48 20.98
CA ALA A 14 -10.16 29.04 19.80
C ALA A 14 -9.68 30.48 20.02
N GLY A 15 -8.45 30.77 19.62
CA GLY A 15 -7.79 32.07 19.79
C GLY A 15 -7.19 32.33 21.19
N HIS A 16 -7.26 31.37 22.12
CA HIS A 16 -6.59 31.51 23.42
C HIS A 16 -5.06 31.33 23.28
N LYS A 17 -4.27 32.10 24.04
CA LYS A 17 -2.79 32.07 23.97
C LYS A 17 -2.18 30.70 24.29
N ASP A 18 -2.90 29.90 25.08
CA ASP A 18 -2.45 28.57 25.50
C ASP A 18 -2.76 27.45 24.49
N VAL A 19 -3.51 27.73 23.41
CA VAL A 19 -3.89 26.69 22.44
C VAL A 19 -2.66 26.04 21.83
N ALA A 20 -1.67 26.84 21.44
CA ALA A 20 -0.45 26.34 20.81
C ALA A 20 0.38 25.46 21.77
N LYS A 21 0.58 25.92 23.02
CA LYS A 21 1.30 25.17 24.05
C LYS A 21 0.59 23.88 24.45
N TRP A 22 -0.75 23.92 24.54
CA TRP A 22 -1.54 22.74 24.88
C TRP A 22 -1.49 21.68 23.77
N ALA A 23 -1.66 22.09 22.51
CA ALA A 23 -1.57 21.17 21.37
C ALA A 23 -0.16 20.58 21.22
N TRP A 24 0.88 21.39 21.45
CA TRP A 24 2.25 20.90 21.48
C TRP A 24 2.49 19.89 22.62
N GLY A 25 1.95 20.14 23.81
CA GLY A 25 2.02 19.16 24.91
C GLY A 25 1.36 17.81 24.59
N LEU A 26 0.31 17.78 23.77
CA LEU A 26 -0.27 16.51 23.28
C LEU A 26 0.68 15.76 22.33
N PHE A 27 1.40 16.51 21.48
CA PHE A 27 2.43 15.96 20.61
C PHE A 27 3.63 15.44 21.41
N GLU A 28 4.11 16.16 22.42
CA GLU A 28 5.18 15.71 23.30
C GLU A 28 4.82 14.41 24.02
N ASN A 29 3.60 14.31 24.57
CA ASN A 29 3.13 13.07 25.20
C ASN A 29 3.14 11.88 24.23
N ALA A 30 2.75 12.10 22.97
CA ALA A 30 2.75 11.06 21.95
C ALA A 30 4.18 10.68 21.50
N ARG A 31 5.10 11.66 21.45
CA ARG A 31 6.52 11.45 21.19
C ARG A 31 7.17 10.65 22.32
N ASP A 32 6.95 11.04 23.57
CA ASP A 32 7.50 10.35 24.73
C ASP A 32 7.06 8.89 24.81
N GLU A 33 5.80 8.60 24.45
CA GLU A 33 5.29 7.23 24.37
C GLU A 33 5.98 6.43 23.25
N LYS A 34 6.20 7.06 22.09
CA LYS A 34 6.91 6.45 20.96
C LYS A 34 8.36 6.11 21.33
N ASP A 35 9.02 7.00 22.07
CA ASP A 35 10.39 6.81 22.57
C ASP A 35 10.44 5.77 23.70
N ARG A 36 9.43 5.73 24.60
CA ARG A 36 9.27 4.70 25.64
C ARG A 36 9.21 3.29 25.03
N LEU A 37 8.50 3.14 23.91
CA LEU A 37 8.39 1.88 23.18
C LEU A 37 9.64 1.55 22.35
N LYS A 38 10.61 2.46 22.25
CA LYS A 38 11.80 2.33 21.37
C LYS A 38 11.41 1.98 19.93
N TRP A 39 10.24 2.44 19.51
CA TRP A 39 9.74 2.18 18.16
C TRP A 39 10.63 2.82 17.09
N PRO A 40 11.15 4.07 17.24
CA PRO A 40 12.01 4.69 16.23
C PRO A 40 13.28 3.87 15.96
N ASP A 41 13.90 3.34 17.01
CA ASP A 41 15.10 2.49 16.89
C ASP A 41 14.79 1.18 16.16
N THR A 42 13.65 0.57 16.49
CA THR A 42 13.17 -0.67 15.86
C THR A 42 12.87 -0.45 14.37
N ALA A 43 12.15 0.63 14.04
CA ALA A 43 11.85 1.01 12.66
C ALA A 43 13.12 1.38 11.86
N LYS A 44 14.10 2.04 12.48
CA LYS A 44 15.42 2.31 11.87
C LYS A 44 16.17 1.01 11.60
N ARG A 45 16.19 0.07 12.54
CA ARG A 45 16.79 -1.27 12.36
C ARG A 45 16.14 -2.03 11.21
N ASN A 46 14.81 -2.02 11.13
CA ASN A 46 14.08 -2.70 10.06
C ASN A 46 14.35 -2.05 8.68
N TYR A 47 14.51 -0.72 8.65
CA TYR A 47 14.97 -0.01 7.46
C TYR A 47 16.37 -0.44 7.01
N MET A 48 17.33 -0.55 7.95
CA MET A 48 18.70 -0.98 7.65
C MET A 48 18.72 -2.40 7.08
N LEU A 49 17.97 -3.32 7.70
CA LEU A 49 17.80 -4.70 7.23
C LEU A 49 17.26 -4.74 5.80
N TYR A 50 16.21 -3.97 5.53
CA TYR A 50 15.63 -3.85 4.19
C TYR A 50 16.64 -3.36 3.14
N ARG A 51 17.47 -2.36 3.48
CA ARG A 51 18.51 -1.83 2.58
C ARG A 51 19.71 -2.78 2.40
N GLY A 52 19.81 -3.84 3.19
CA GLY A 52 20.92 -4.80 3.14
C GLY A 52 22.13 -4.39 3.97
N ASP A 53 22.00 -3.37 4.84
CA ASP A 53 23.05 -3.00 5.79
C ASP A 53 22.81 -3.68 7.14
N HIS A 54 22.99 -5.00 7.17
CA HIS A 54 22.74 -5.80 8.38
C HIS A 54 23.80 -5.60 9.47
N TRP A 55 24.94 -5.01 9.10
CA TRP A 55 26.10 -4.82 9.98
C TRP A 55 26.11 -3.45 10.65
N GLY A 56 25.44 -2.44 10.06
CA GLY A 56 25.46 -1.06 10.52
C GLY A 56 26.89 -0.57 10.81
N GLN A 57 27.08 0.04 11.99
CA GLN A 57 28.40 0.50 12.43
C GLN A 57 29.42 -0.63 12.68
N LYS A 58 28.99 -1.90 12.77
CA LYS A 58 29.88 -3.06 12.98
C LYS A 58 30.46 -3.62 11.67
N LYS A 59 30.18 -2.98 10.53
CA LYS A 59 30.66 -3.41 9.21
C LYS A 59 32.18 -3.38 9.12
N LYS A 60 32.78 -4.55 8.89
CA LYS A 60 34.23 -4.67 8.65
C LYS A 60 34.49 -4.68 7.13
N LYS A 61 35.73 -4.38 6.70
CA LYS A 61 36.12 -4.33 5.27
C LYS A 61 35.83 -5.62 4.47
N SER A 62 35.55 -6.75 5.13
CA SER A 62 35.31 -8.06 4.50
C SER A 62 34.05 -8.77 5.01
N THR A 63 33.05 -8.02 5.46
CA THR A 63 31.72 -8.57 5.78
C THR A 63 30.79 -8.42 4.58
N ILE A 64 30.09 -9.50 4.26
CA ILE A 64 29.09 -9.57 3.19
C ILE A 64 27.73 -9.73 3.84
N SER A 65 26.72 -9.07 3.28
CA SER A 65 25.32 -9.21 3.69
C SER A 65 24.53 -9.89 2.57
N VAL A 66 23.81 -10.95 2.92
CA VAL A 66 22.90 -11.67 2.03
C VAL A 66 21.49 -11.19 2.33
N ASN A 67 20.97 -10.30 1.47
CA ASN A 67 19.67 -9.66 1.70
C ASN A 67 18.48 -10.55 1.27
N LEU A 68 18.23 -11.61 2.04
CA LEU A 68 17.07 -12.48 1.87
C LEU A 68 15.76 -11.76 2.22
N PHE A 69 15.82 -10.82 3.18
CA PHE A 69 14.66 -10.06 3.63
C PHE A 69 14.05 -9.20 2.52
N PHE A 70 14.87 -8.47 1.76
CA PHE A 70 14.41 -7.66 0.63
C PHE A 70 13.65 -8.49 -0.41
N SER A 71 14.18 -9.67 -0.76
CA SER A 71 13.53 -10.56 -1.73
C SER A 71 12.14 -11.00 -1.25
N ASN A 72 12.03 -11.33 0.04
CA ASN A 72 10.77 -11.79 0.63
C ASN A 72 9.73 -10.68 0.78
N VAL A 73 10.14 -9.48 1.18
CA VAL A 73 9.25 -8.32 1.25
C VAL A 73 8.73 -7.97 -0.14
N GLN A 74 9.60 -7.91 -1.15
CA GLN A 74 9.18 -7.60 -2.52
C GLN A 74 8.22 -8.65 -3.08
N ARG A 75 8.45 -9.92 -2.79
CA ARG A 75 7.53 -11.02 -3.15
C ARG A 75 6.16 -10.85 -2.50
N THR A 76 6.13 -10.61 -1.18
CA THR A 76 4.88 -10.46 -0.42
C THR A 76 4.07 -9.28 -0.95
N VAL A 77 4.73 -8.13 -1.16
CA VAL A 77 4.11 -6.93 -1.75
C VAL A 77 3.59 -7.23 -3.16
N ALA A 78 4.37 -7.91 -4.00
CA ALA A 78 3.95 -8.26 -5.35
C ALA A 78 2.72 -9.18 -5.34
N ASN A 79 2.66 -10.16 -4.45
CA ASN A 79 1.54 -11.09 -4.32
C ASN A 79 0.25 -10.40 -3.85
N ILE A 80 0.35 -9.49 -2.87
CA ILE A 80 -0.81 -8.75 -2.34
C ILE A 80 -1.30 -7.71 -3.34
N THR A 81 -0.39 -7.01 -4.05
CA THR A 81 -0.77 -5.89 -4.94
C THR A 81 -0.95 -6.31 -6.40
N SER A 82 -1.09 -7.60 -6.60
CA SER A 82 -1.03 -8.29 -7.89
C SER A 82 -2.27 -8.03 -8.75
N ARG A 83 -3.45 -7.95 -8.11
CA ARG A 83 -4.70 -7.52 -8.75
C ARG A 83 -5.18 -6.18 -8.20
N LYS A 84 -6.01 -5.51 -9.00
CA LYS A 84 -6.84 -4.41 -8.53
C LYS A 84 -7.91 -5.00 -7.59
N PRO A 85 -8.14 -4.42 -6.39
CA PRO A 85 -9.23 -4.85 -5.53
C PRO A 85 -10.56 -4.65 -6.27
N ILE A 86 -11.45 -5.65 -6.16
CA ILE A 86 -12.83 -5.54 -6.63
C ILE A 86 -13.64 -5.07 -5.44
N ALA A 87 -14.31 -3.93 -5.61
CA ALA A 87 -15.06 -3.33 -4.53
C ALA A 87 -16.27 -2.58 -5.06
N GLU A 88 -17.32 -2.64 -4.27
CA GLU A 88 -18.66 -2.20 -4.61
C GLU A 88 -19.19 -1.31 -3.50
N CYS A 89 -19.91 -0.27 -3.89
CA CYS A 89 -20.64 0.58 -2.96
C CYS A 89 -21.95 -0.12 -2.61
N ILE A 90 -22.26 -0.23 -1.33
CA ILE A 90 -23.50 -0.82 -0.82
C ILE A 90 -24.27 0.28 -0.09
N ASP A 91 -25.53 0.45 -0.45
CA ASP A 91 -26.47 1.30 0.29
C ASP A 91 -26.79 0.67 1.65
N LEU A 92 -26.55 1.42 2.73
CA LEU A 92 -26.91 1.00 4.09
C LEU A 92 -28.33 1.45 4.48
N ASP A 93 -28.90 2.41 3.76
CA ASP A 93 -30.22 2.97 4.08
C ASP A 93 -31.39 2.14 3.52
N GLY A 94 -31.11 1.18 2.62
CA GLY A 94 -32.12 0.28 2.05
C GLY A 94 -33.12 0.93 1.10
N ILE A 95 -32.86 2.16 0.63
CA ILE A 95 -33.75 2.92 -0.25
C ILE A 95 -33.82 2.30 -1.66
N GLY A 96 -32.81 1.54 -2.09
CA GLY A 96 -32.86 0.72 -3.30
C GLY A 96 -32.83 1.52 -4.61
N ASP A 97 -32.44 2.79 -4.56
CA ASP A 97 -32.15 3.56 -5.77
C ASP A 97 -30.79 3.11 -6.34
N SER A 98 -30.64 3.12 -7.66
CA SER A 98 -29.40 2.78 -8.40
C SER A 98 -28.18 3.67 -8.12
N ALA A 99 -28.20 4.41 -7.01
CA ALA A 99 -27.12 5.24 -6.48
C ALA A 99 -25.86 4.43 -6.16
N ASP A 100 -26.03 3.21 -5.65
CA ASP A 100 -24.98 2.24 -5.38
C ASP A 100 -24.14 1.94 -6.63
N LYS A 101 -24.80 1.69 -7.77
CA LYS A 101 -24.17 1.45 -9.08
C LYS A 101 -23.44 2.69 -9.57
N THR A 102 -24.05 3.87 -9.48
CA THR A 102 -23.44 5.14 -9.90
C THR A 102 -22.20 5.47 -9.06
N LEU A 103 -22.26 5.30 -7.74
CA LEU A 103 -21.11 5.50 -6.85
C LEU A 103 -20.01 4.47 -7.09
N THR A 104 -20.38 3.21 -7.36
CA THR A 104 -19.41 2.16 -7.71
C THR A 104 -18.67 2.51 -8.99
N ALA A 105 -19.37 2.96 -10.04
CA ALA A 105 -18.75 3.41 -11.28
C ALA A 105 -17.85 4.63 -11.07
N MET A 106 -18.28 5.60 -10.26
CA MET A 106 -17.46 6.77 -9.92
C MET A 106 -16.19 6.40 -9.13
N LEU A 107 -16.28 5.45 -8.20
CA LEU A 107 -15.14 4.94 -7.45
C LEU A 107 -14.13 4.23 -8.36
N ARG A 108 -14.61 3.47 -9.35
CA ARG A 108 -13.74 2.83 -10.36
C ARG A 108 -12.99 3.89 -11.18
N LYS A 109 -13.69 4.92 -11.66
CA LYS A 109 -13.06 6.05 -12.37
C LYS A 109 -12.03 6.77 -11.50
N TRP A 110 -12.40 7.10 -10.26
CA TRP A 110 -11.49 7.74 -9.30
C TRP A 110 -10.25 6.90 -9.01
N TRP A 111 -10.39 5.58 -8.86
CA TRP A 111 -9.27 4.67 -8.61
C TRP A 111 -8.19 4.77 -9.71
N GLU A 112 -8.64 4.91 -10.97
CA GLU A 112 -7.78 5.05 -12.14
C GLU A 112 -7.20 6.45 -12.26
N ASP A 113 -8.04 7.50 -12.19
CA ASP A 113 -7.63 8.91 -12.31
C ASP A 113 -6.59 9.32 -11.24
N SER A 114 -6.79 8.85 -10.01
CA SER A 114 -5.93 9.20 -8.87
C SER A 114 -4.77 8.22 -8.63
N ALA A 115 -4.58 7.24 -9.54
CA ALA A 115 -3.51 6.24 -9.50
C ALA A 115 -3.39 5.56 -8.13
N GLN A 116 -4.50 5.03 -7.61
CA GLN A 116 -4.55 4.44 -6.27
C GLN A 116 -3.79 3.12 -6.16
N GLN A 117 -3.64 2.38 -7.26
CA GLN A 117 -2.91 1.10 -7.27
C GLN A 117 -1.41 1.26 -6.91
N PRO A 118 -0.64 2.20 -7.51
CA PRO A 118 0.70 2.52 -7.03
C PRO A 118 0.76 2.90 -5.55
N LYS A 119 -0.20 3.70 -5.05
CA LYS A 119 -0.26 4.10 -3.64
C LYS A 119 -0.53 2.91 -2.71
N LEU A 120 -1.39 1.99 -3.13
CA LEU A 120 -1.63 0.73 -2.43
C LEU A 120 -0.33 -0.08 -2.33
N ARG A 121 0.43 -0.19 -3.42
CA ARG A 121 1.75 -0.84 -3.41
C ARG A 121 2.73 -0.18 -2.43
N THR A 122 2.77 1.14 -2.39
CA THR A 122 3.59 1.87 -1.40
C THR A 122 3.13 1.60 0.03
N THR A 123 1.82 1.47 0.25
CA THR A 123 1.23 1.20 1.57
C THR A 123 1.62 -0.18 2.08
N THR A 124 1.45 -1.20 1.25
CA THR A 124 1.85 -2.58 1.57
C THR A 124 3.36 -2.66 1.79
N LEU A 125 4.17 -1.97 0.98
CA LEU A 125 5.62 -1.94 1.14
C LEU A 125 6.04 -1.31 2.47
N LYS A 126 5.45 -0.17 2.85
CA LYS A 126 5.74 0.47 4.14
C LYS A 126 5.30 -0.40 5.31
N SER A 127 4.16 -1.08 5.20
CA SER A 127 3.61 -1.95 6.24
C SER A 127 4.52 -3.15 6.48
N GLU A 128 4.94 -3.85 5.43
CA GLU A 128 5.88 -4.97 5.57
C GLU A 128 7.25 -4.53 6.09
N LYS A 129 7.70 -3.33 5.71
CA LYS A 129 9.02 -2.81 6.10
C LYS A 129 9.08 -2.35 7.55
N TYR A 130 8.11 -1.57 8.01
CA TYR A 130 8.14 -0.97 9.34
C TYR A 130 7.20 -1.67 10.34
N GLY A 131 6.33 -2.56 9.88
CA GLY A 131 5.29 -3.21 10.68
C GLY A 131 3.92 -2.52 10.58
N ILE A 132 3.90 -1.24 10.20
CA ILE A 132 2.70 -0.39 10.14
C ILE A 132 2.80 0.66 9.05
N THR A 133 1.65 1.03 8.48
CA THR A 133 1.46 2.20 7.63
C THR A 133 0.25 2.99 8.09
N PHE A 134 0.34 4.32 7.99
CA PHE A 134 -0.79 5.23 8.14
C PHE A 134 -1.14 5.91 6.82
N GLU A 135 -2.42 6.20 6.64
CA GLU A 135 -2.91 7.01 5.53
C GLU A 135 -3.77 8.15 6.04
N LYS A 136 -3.70 9.27 5.33
CA LYS A 136 -4.55 10.44 5.54
C LYS A 136 -5.40 10.67 4.30
N ALA A 137 -6.72 10.72 4.47
CA ALA A 137 -7.62 11.19 3.43
C ALA A 137 -7.71 12.73 3.50
N TYR A 138 -7.72 13.40 2.35
CA TYR A 138 -7.92 14.84 2.26
C TYR A 138 -8.70 15.20 0.99
N TRP A 139 -9.39 16.34 1.02
CA TRP A 139 -10.00 16.90 -0.18
C TRP A 139 -8.99 17.80 -0.90
N ASP A 140 -8.72 17.55 -2.19
CA ASP A 140 -7.90 18.43 -3.01
C ASP A 140 -8.79 19.49 -3.66
N SER A 141 -8.79 20.71 -3.11
CA SER A 141 -9.59 21.82 -3.64
C SER A 141 -9.21 22.23 -5.08
N LYS A 142 -7.98 21.96 -5.53
CA LYS A 142 -7.55 22.31 -6.90
C LYS A 142 -8.07 21.32 -7.93
N ARG A 143 -8.04 20.03 -7.60
CA ARG A 143 -8.52 18.94 -8.47
C ARG A 143 -10.00 18.62 -8.26
N LYS A 144 -10.60 19.14 -7.19
CA LYS A 144 -11.99 18.84 -6.76
C LYS A 144 -12.25 17.33 -6.65
N GLN A 145 -11.26 16.61 -6.14
CA GLN A 145 -11.32 15.16 -5.99
C GLN A 145 -10.74 14.75 -4.63
N PRO A 146 -11.19 13.63 -4.05
CA PRO A 146 -10.62 13.09 -2.83
C PRO A 146 -9.22 12.53 -3.11
N GLY A 147 -8.27 12.92 -2.26
CA GLY A 147 -6.88 12.50 -2.28
C GLY A 147 -6.55 11.63 -1.07
N ILE A 148 -5.60 10.72 -1.27
CA ILE A 148 -5.02 9.89 -0.20
C ILE A 148 -3.51 10.11 -0.20
N ILE A 149 -2.97 10.38 0.99
CA ILE A 149 -1.54 10.48 1.26
C ILE A 149 -1.12 9.27 2.10
N VAL A 150 -0.14 8.52 1.61
CA VAL A 150 0.50 7.46 2.37
C VAL A 150 1.56 8.08 3.27
N LEU A 151 1.25 8.23 4.55
CA LEU A 151 2.13 8.90 5.50
C LEU A 151 3.38 8.06 5.79
N ASP A 152 4.44 8.71 6.23
CA ASP A 152 5.58 8.03 6.83
C ASP A 152 5.25 7.72 8.31
N PRO A 153 5.38 6.47 8.79
CA PRO A 153 5.18 6.16 10.20
C PRO A 153 6.01 7.01 11.18
N PHE A 154 7.15 7.58 10.75
CA PHE A 154 7.92 8.52 11.57
C PHE A 154 7.19 9.87 11.79
N ALA A 155 6.41 10.31 10.81
CA ALA A 155 5.62 11.55 10.84
C ALA A 155 4.30 11.41 11.64
N CYS A 156 3.91 10.19 12.01
CA CYS A 156 2.68 9.91 12.75
C CYS A 156 2.93 9.77 14.25
N PHE A 157 2.06 10.38 15.05
CA PHE A 157 2.11 10.40 16.50
C PHE A 157 0.67 10.20 17.05
N PRO A 158 0.18 8.94 17.11
CA PRO A 158 -1.12 8.64 17.69
C PRO A 158 -1.12 8.90 19.20
N ALA A 159 -2.31 9.13 19.77
CA ALA A 159 -2.45 9.23 21.22
C ALA A 159 -1.93 7.96 21.94
N PRO A 160 -1.32 8.09 23.13
CA PRO A 160 -0.93 6.94 23.93
C PRO A 160 -2.12 6.01 24.23
N GLY A 161 -1.87 4.70 24.19
CA GLY A 161 -2.88 3.66 24.41
C GLY A 161 -2.99 2.69 23.24
N TYR A 162 -3.99 1.81 23.31
CA TYR A 162 -4.37 0.89 22.22
C TYR A 162 -5.78 1.23 21.78
N TYR A 163 -5.95 1.44 20.47
CA TYR A 163 -7.24 1.73 19.84
C TYR A 163 -7.39 0.80 18.62
N GLU A 164 -8.52 0.08 18.55
CA GLU A 164 -8.83 -0.80 17.42
C GLU A 164 -9.12 0.04 16.17
N ASP A 165 -10.08 0.98 16.28
CA ASP A 165 -10.38 1.95 15.23
C ASP A 165 -9.82 3.34 15.58
N ILE A 166 -8.69 3.67 14.94
CA ILE A 166 -8.03 4.97 15.07
C ILE A 166 -8.96 6.12 14.67
N GLY A 167 -9.83 5.90 13.68
CA GLY A 167 -10.75 6.92 13.22
C GLY A 167 -11.82 7.25 14.25
N ALA A 168 -12.37 6.23 14.93
CA ALA A 168 -13.52 6.36 15.82
C ALA A 168 -13.15 6.60 17.29
N ASP A 169 -12.21 5.84 17.84
CA ASP A 169 -12.04 5.76 19.30
C ASP A 169 -10.99 6.73 19.86
N MET A 170 -10.03 7.09 19.02
CA MET A 170 -8.85 7.81 19.47
C MET A 170 -9.17 9.27 19.85
N PRO A 171 -8.68 9.78 21.00
CA PRO A 171 -8.99 11.13 21.46
C PRO A 171 -8.30 12.23 20.63
N TYR A 172 -7.07 11.95 20.16
CA TYR A 172 -6.34 12.85 19.27
C TYR A 172 -5.34 12.11 18.39
N PHE A 173 -4.99 12.71 17.25
CA PHE A 173 -3.91 12.25 16.37
C PHE A 173 -3.01 13.42 15.99
N CYS A 174 -1.71 13.25 16.13
CA CYS A 174 -0.72 14.25 15.72
C CYS A 174 -0.02 13.78 14.44
N HIS A 175 0.00 14.65 13.43
CA HIS A 175 0.71 14.46 12.18
C HIS A 175 1.75 15.58 12.02
N ALA A 176 3.03 15.22 12.06
CA ALA A 176 4.13 16.15 11.93
C ALA A 176 4.71 16.06 10.52
N TYR A 177 4.87 17.20 9.83
CA TYR A 177 5.47 17.23 8.51
C TYR A 177 6.51 18.36 8.41
N PRO A 178 7.59 18.15 7.64
CA PRO A 178 8.60 19.16 7.43
C PRO A 178 8.22 20.03 6.24
N ASP A 179 8.40 21.34 6.37
CA ASP A 179 8.27 22.26 5.24
C ASP A 179 9.28 23.42 5.42
N SER A 180 9.58 24.12 4.34
CA SER A 180 10.45 25.31 4.43
C SER A 180 9.74 26.44 5.19
N CYS A 181 10.50 27.23 5.96
CA CYS A 181 9.93 28.36 6.71
C CYS A 181 9.09 29.27 5.79
N GLU A 182 9.63 29.65 4.63
CA GLU A 182 8.96 30.51 3.63
C GLU A 182 7.63 29.91 3.12
N ALA A 183 7.57 28.59 2.91
CA ALA A 183 6.36 27.92 2.45
C ALA A 183 5.27 27.87 3.53
N LEU A 184 5.64 27.69 4.80
CA LEU A 184 4.70 27.73 5.92
C LEU A 184 4.14 29.13 6.13
N GLU A 185 5.00 30.14 6.08
CA GLU A 185 4.60 31.55 6.17
C GLU A 185 3.62 31.90 5.04
N ALA A 186 3.92 31.50 3.80
CA ALA A 186 3.03 31.71 2.65
C ALA A 186 1.71 30.93 2.73
N LYS A 187 1.74 29.69 3.25
CA LYS A 187 0.56 28.81 3.32
C LYS A 187 -0.43 29.25 4.39
N TYR A 188 0.07 29.70 5.54
CA TYR A 188 -0.75 30.08 6.69
C TYR A 188 -0.90 31.59 6.89
N GLY A 189 -0.13 32.40 6.16
CA GLY A 189 -0.15 33.86 6.28
C GLY A 189 0.39 34.36 7.62
N VAL A 190 1.42 33.70 8.14
CA VAL A 190 2.04 33.97 9.45
C VAL A 190 3.50 34.40 9.23
N GLU A 191 4.04 35.24 10.10
CA GLU A 191 5.45 35.68 10.14
C GLU A 191 6.17 35.03 11.35
N ASP A 192 7.50 34.94 11.32
CA ASP A 192 8.38 34.42 12.41
C ASP A 192 8.40 32.88 12.58
N VAL A 193 8.45 32.13 11.49
CA VAL A 193 8.65 30.66 11.57
C VAL A 193 10.13 30.32 11.76
N GLU A 194 10.46 29.66 12.87
CA GLU A 194 11.85 29.31 13.22
C GLU A 194 12.21 27.90 12.73
N PRO A 195 13.44 27.70 12.22
CA PRO A 195 13.92 26.38 11.84
C PRO A 195 13.99 25.47 13.09
N SER A 196 13.63 24.21 12.92
CA SER A 196 13.55 23.22 14.02
C SER A 196 14.38 21.97 13.70
N ASP A 197 14.74 21.17 14.71
CA ASP A 197 15.43 19.88 14.51
C ASP A 197 14.48 18.81 13.94
N VAL A 198 14.17 18.96 12.65
CA VAL A 198 13.35 18.04 11.86
C VAL A 198 14.04 16.69 11.65
N TYR A 199 15.38 16.70 11.60
CA TYR A 199 16.19 15.57 11.13
C TYR A 199 16.08 14.37 12.08
N SER A 200 16.17 14.62 13.39
CA SER A 200 16.08 13.59 14.42
C SER A 200 14.65 13.03 14.58
N ILE A 201 13.64 13.90 14.52
CA ILE A 201 12.23 13.56 14.79
C ILE A 201 11.60 12.73 13.67
N LEU A 202 11.86 13.09 12.40
CA LEU A 202 11.28 12.39 11.24
C LEU A 202 12.15 11.22 10.74
N GLY A 203 13.26 10.94 11.44
CA GLY A 203 14.16 9.85 11.12
C GLY A 203 14.80 10.00 9.74
N GLU A 204 15.18 11.21 9.34
CA GLU A 204 15.90 11.47 8.08
C GLU A 204 17.30 10.84 8.06
N ASP A 205 17.83 10.41 9.21
CA ASP A 205 19.00 9.51 9.35
C ASP A 205 18.91 8.27 8.45
N ARG A 206 17.70 7.88 8.03
CA ARG A 206 17.47 6.74 7.13
C ARG A 206 18.15 6.92 5.77
N GLU A 207 18.41 8.15 5.33
CA GLU A 207 19.12 8.43 4.08
C GLU A 207 20.59 8.00 4.13
N GLU A 208 21.19 7.99 5.32
CA GLU A 208 22.60 7.60 5.50
C GLU A 208 22.83 6.10 5.29
N TYR A 209 21.81 5.26 5.47
CA TYR A 209 21.88 3.81 5.18
C TYR A 209 21.77 3.48 3.69
N ALA A 210 21.93 4.47 2.80
CA ALA A 210 22.17 4.19 1.40
C ALA A 210 23.45 3.34 1.28
N PRO A 211 23.44 2.23 0.50
CA PRO A 211 24.66 1.48 0.29
C PRO A 211 25.66 2.42 -0.39
N THR A 212 26.72 2.80 0.32
CA THR A 212 27.90 3.39 -0.32
C THR A 212 28.42 2.32 -1.28
N VAL A 213 28.05 2.46 -2.55
CA VAL A 213 28.74 1.78 -3.64
C VAL A 213 30.14 2.36 -3.58
N ARG A 214 31.04 1.67 -2.89
CA ARG A 214 32.46 1.87 -3.11
C ARG A 214 32.70 1.38 -4.51
N ALA A 215 32.54 2.29 -5.49
CA ALA A 215 33.25 2.15 -6.75
C ALA A 215 34.68 1.84 -6.33
N GLY A 216 35.22 0.71 -6.79
CA GLY A 216 36.61 0.37 -6.52
C GLY A 216 37.47 1.59 -6.81
N ASP A 217 38.47 1.84 -5.97
CA ASP A 217 39.48 2.86 -6.24
C ASP A 217 40.21 2.48 -7.54
N TYR A 218 39.61 2.78 -8.69
CA TYR A 218 40.26 2.63 -9.98
C TYR A 218 41.12 3.88 -10.16
N THR A 219 42.40 3.76 -9.83
CA THR A 219 43.40 4.76 -10.23
C THR A 219 43.58 4.69 -11.75
N VAL A 220 42.87 5.53 -12.48
CA VAL A 220 43.24 5.88 -13.86
C VAL A 220 44.19 7.08 -13.76
N GLN A 221 45.46 6.87 -14.13
CA GLN A 221 46.49 7.93 -14.25
C GLN A 221 46.70 8.82 -13.01
N GLY A 222 46.90 8.23 -11.83
CA GLY A 222 47.47 8.93 -10.67
C GLY A 222 46.60 10.02 -10.03
N LYS A 223 45.35 10.20 -10.45
CA LYS A 223 44.34 11.00 -9.74
C LYS A 223 43.29 10.08 -9.14
N VAL A 224 43.24 10.04 -7.81
CA VAL A 224 42.10 9.49 -7.08
C VAL A 224 40.94 10.45 -7.29
N VAL A 225 40.01 10.11 -8.18
CA VAL A 225 38.73 10.82 -8.28
C VAL A 225 37.82 10.22 -7.21
N LEU A 226 37.86 10.84 -6.03
CA LEU A 226 36.81 10.65 -5.04
C LEU A 226 35.52 11.22 -5.64
N ASN A 227 34.62 10.36 -6.13
CA ASN A 227 33.21 10.72 -6.27
C ASN A 227 32.60 10.78 -4.86
N THR A 228 33.05 11.74 -4.05
CA THR A 228 32.22 12.26 -2.97
C THR A 228 31.11 13.02 -3.66
N LEU A 229 29.90 12.47 -3.66
CA LEU A 229 28.69 13.27 -3.87
C LEU A 229 28.82 14.49 -2.97
N ASP A 230 28.96 15.66 -3.58
CA ASP A 230 29.14 16.92 -2.86
C ASP A 230 28.03 17.10 -1.83
N LYS A 231 28.42 17.49 -0.61
CA LYS A 231 27.54 17.91 0.49
C LYS A 231 26.86 19.27 0.21
N ALA A 232 26.55 19.57 -1.06
CA ALA A 232 25.97 20.84 -1.49
C ALA A 232 24.47 20.99 -1.13
N GLY A 233 23.87 20.03 -0.41
CA GLY A 233 22.47 20.06 0.01
C GLY A 233 22.23 20.42 1.49
N THR A 234 23.20 21.01 2.17
CA THR A 234 23.12 21.32 3.62
C THR A 234 22.26 22.56 3.91
N GLU A 235 22.38 23.64 3.12
CA GLU A 235 21.62 24.90 3.38
C GLU A 235 20.08 24.72 3.29
N TYR A 236 19.58 23.89 2.37
CA TYR A 236 18.14 23.60 2.27
C TYR A 236 17.62 22.70 3.43
N ARG A 237 18.51 21.99 4.12
CA ARG A 237 18.15 21.17 5.29
C ARG A 237 18.03 22.04 6.55
N ASP A 238 18.86 23.07 6.65
CA ASP A 238 18.95 23.93 7.83
C ASP A 238 17.76 24.92 7.94
N ASN A 239 17.09 25.25 6.82
CA ASN A 239 15.94 26.18 6.78
C ASN A 239 14.55 25.50 6.82
N ARG A 240 14.44 24.31 7.42
CA ARG A 240 13.16 23.61 7.57
C ARG A 240 12.57 23.79 8.96
N ALA A 241 11.26 24.02 9.02
CA ALA A 241 10.51 24.05 10.25
C ALA A 241 9.58 22.84 10.35
N LEU A 242 9.29 22.42 11.59
CA LEU A 242 8.40 21.31 11.88
C LEU A 242 6.99 21.85 12.12
N ALA A 243 6.07 21.58 11.20
CA ALA A 243 4.65 21.84 11.41
C ALA A 243 3.96 20.59 11.97
N VAL A 244 3.21 20.75 13.06
CA VAL A 244 2.45 19.67 13.69
C VAL A 244 0.96 19.96 13.59
N GLU A 245 0.23 19.10 12.90
CA GLU A 245 -1.24 19.07 12.86
C GLU A 245 -1.76 18.16 13.96
N VAL A 246 -2.46 18.73 14.93
CA VAL A 246 -3.12 18.02 16.02
C VAL A 246 -4.62 17.97 15.74
N TRP A 247 -5.12 16.78 15.46
CA TRP A 247 -6.55 16.50 15.33
C TRP A 247 -7.07 16.05 16.69
N VAL A 248 -8.02 16.77 17.28
CA VAL A 248 -8.54 16.48 18.62
C VAL A 248 -10.06 16.42 18.64
N ARG A 249 -10.58 15.51 19.46
CA ARG A 249 -12.00 15.46 19.81
C ARG A 249 -12.30 16.52 20.87
N ASP A 250 -12.95 17.60 20.47
CA ASP A 250 -13.39 18.71 21.30
C ASP A 250 -14.91 18.58 21.61
N PRO A 251 -15.30 18.20 22.84
CA PRO A 251 -16.70 18.06 23.23
C PRO A 251 -17.40 19.40 23.53
N THR A 252 -16.76 20.55 23.30
CA THR A 252 -17.32 21.87 23.63
C THR A 252 -18.65 22.09 22.91
N LYS A 253 -19.68 22.45 23.69
CA LYS A 253 -21.02 22.79 23.20
C LYS A 253 -21.24 24.30 23.21
N VAL A 254 -21.98 24.78 22.21
CA VAL A 254 -22.49 26.16 22.12
C VAL A 254 -24.02 26.10 22.12
N LYS A 255 -24.63 27.03 22.84
CA LYS A 255 -26.09 27.18 22.84
C LYS A 255 -26.50 28.03 21.64
N VAL A 256 -27.34 27.47 20.78
CA VAL A 256 -27.86 28.14 19.58
C VAL A 256 -29.39 28.17 19.69
N TRP A 257 -30.00 29.30 19.36
CA TRP A 257 -31.45 29.43 19.29
C TRP A 257 -31.92 28.89 17.95
N GLU A 258 -32.75 27.85 17.97
CA GLU A 258 -33.34 27.27 16.76
C GLU A 258 -34.86 27.44 16.77
N THR A 259 -35.43 27.85 15.64
CA THR A 259 -36.87 27.89 15.48
C THR A 259 -37.39 26.46 15.24
N LYS A 260 -38.06 25.88 16.24
CA LYS A 260 -38.71 24.56 16.14
C LYS A 260 -40.23 24.73 16.24
N GLU A 261 -40.99 23.76 15.75
CA GLU A 261 -42.44 23.74 15.91
C GLU A 261 -42.78 23.49 17.39
N ILE A 262 -43.32 24.50 18.07
CA ILE A 262 -43.69 24.45 19.50
C ILE A 262 -45.12 23.91 19.69
N GLY A 263 -45.92 23.84 18.62
CA GLY A 263 -47.25 23.24 18.61
C GLY A 263 -47.98 23.47 17.28
N GLN A 264 -49.20 22.94 17.16
CA GLN A 264 -50.11 23.26 16.04
C GLN A 264 -51.20 24.21 16.53
N ASP A 265 -51.52 25.24 15.75
CA ASP A 265 -52.71 26.07 15.95
C ASP A 265 -53.99 25.23 15.75
N ALA A 266 -55.15 25.74 16.20
CA ALA A 266 -56.46 25.09 16.05
C ALA A 266 -56.87 24.76 14.59
N GLU A 267 -56.11 25.27 13.61
CA GLU A 267 -56.28 25.09 12.16
C GLU A 267 -55.19 24.18 11.54
N GLY A 268 -54.35 23.52 12.36
CA GLY A 268 -53.36 22.53 11.91
C GLY A 268 -52.09 23.12 11.28
N LYS A 269 -51.85 24.43 11.41
CA LYS A 269 -50.57 25.06 11.00
C LYS A 269 -49.55 25.00 12.14
N PRO A 270 -48.28 24.69 11.86
CA PRO A 270 -47.24 24.66 12.88
C PRO A 270 -46.89 26.06 13.38
N ILE A 271 -46.99 26.27 14.69
CA ILE A 271 -46.49 27.44 15.40
C ILE A 271 -44.99 27.25 15.59
N MET A 272 -44.22 28.04 14.88
CA MET A 272 -42.77 28.09 15.00
C MET A 272 -42.38 28.96 16.21
N GLY A 273 -41.55 28.45 17.11
CA GLY A 273 -40.97 29.25 18.17
C GLY A 273 -39.52 28.88 18.46
N GLU A 274 -38.79 29.83 19.05
CA GLU A 274 -37.36 29.68 19.29
C GLU A 274 -37.11 28.83 20.54
N VAL A 275 -36.46 27.69 20.36
CA VAL A 275 -36.01 26.79 21.42
C VAL A 275 -34.49 26.87 21.50
N GLU A 276 -33.96 27.04 22.71
CA GLU A 276 -32.52 26.99 22.97
C GLU A 276 -32.04 25.53 22.85
N VAL A 277 -31.20 25.23 21.85
CA VAL A 277 -30.65 23.91 21.60
C VAL A 277 -29.13 23.93 21.83
N GLU A 278 -28.62 22.97 22.61
CA GLU A 278 -27.18 22.77 22.75
C GLU A 278 -26.62 22.01 21.54
N LYS A 279 -25.77 22.66 20.75
CA LYS A 279 -25.05 22.05 19.63
C LYS A 279 -23.57 21.94 19.91
N LEU A 280 -22.88 20.99 19.29
CA LEU A 280 -21.42 20.93 19.33
C LEU A 280 -20.85 22.14 18.58
N LYS A 281 -19.81 22.76 19.13
CA LYS A 281 -19.14 23.92 18.52
C LYS A 281 -18.52 23.56 17.17
N TYR A 282 -17.93 22.37 17.10
CA TYR A 282 -17.25 21.86 15.92
C TYR A 282 -18.07 20.71 15.33
N PRO A 283 -18.28 20.66 14.01
CA PRO A 283 -18.90 19.52 13.34
C PRO A 283 -18.17 18.21 13.70
N GLY A 284 -18.93 17.22 14.18
CA GLY A 284 -18.36 15.95 14.67
C GLY A 284 -17.61 16.02 16.00
N GLY A 285 -17.53 17.21 16.62
CA GLY A 285 -16.63 17.44 17.74
C GLY A 285 -15.16 17.33 17.36
N ILE A 286 -14.78 17.53 16.08
CA ILE A 286 -13.38 17.43 15.64
C ILE A 286 -12.82 18.82 15.36
N ARG A 287 -11.68 19.12 15.97
CA ARG A 287 -10.93 20.36 15.82
C ARG A 287 -9.51 20.06 15.35
N VAL A 288 -9.00 20.86 14.42
CA VAL A 288 -7.65 20.71 13.86
C VAL A 288 -6.83 21.94 14.21
N ILE A 289 -5.75 21.73 14.95
CA ILE A 289 -4.86 22.78 15.43
C ILE A 289 -3.49 22.53 14.80
N THR A 290 -2.97 23.50 14.07
CA THR A 290 -1.63 23.44 13.48
C THR A 290 -0.69 24.36 14.24
N VAL A 291 0.43 23.82 14.72
CA VAL A 291 1.42 24.54 15.54
C VAL A 291 2.83 24.36 14.98
N THR A 292 3.70 25.34 15.27
CA THR A 292 5.14 25.33 14.97
C THR A 292 5.94 25.97 16.10
N ASN A 293 7.27 26.00 15.99
CA ASN A 293 8.22 26.59 16.95
C ASN A 293 8.01 26.08 18.38
N GLU A 294 7.95 24.76 18.56
CA GLU A 294 7.75 24.13 19.86
C GLU A 294 6.49 24.60 20.62
N GLY A 295 5.43 24.92 19.88
CA GLY A 295 4.16 25.37 20.45
C GLY A 295 4.13 26.85 20.84
N GLN A 296 5.10 27.64 20.39
CA GLN A 296 5.09 29.10 20.55
C GLN A 296 4.21 29.80 19.51
N LEU A 297 4.10 29.23 18.31
CA LEU A 297 3.38 29.83 17.19
C LEU A 297 2.20 28.95 16.76
N LEU A 298 1.01 29.56 16.73
CA LEU A 298 -0.21 28.95 16.20
C LEU A 298 -0.32 29.29 14.71
N LEU A 299 -0.29 28.27 13.85
CA LEU A 299 -0.44 28.45 12.40
C LEU A 299 -1.91 28.48 11.99
N ALA A 300 -2.70 27.54 12.49
CA ALA A 300 -4.12 27.46 12.18
C ALA A 300 -4.92 26.78 13.30
N ASP A 301 -6.18 27.19 13.45
CA ASP A 301 -7.15 26.59 14.36
C ASP A 301 -8.48 26.50 13.64
N LEU A 302 -8.76 25.33 13.07
CA LEU A 302 -9.84 25.09 12.14
C LEU A 302 -10.81 24.04 12.68
N ALA A 303 -12.08 24.16 12.30
CA ALA A 303 -13.04 23.06 12.41
C ALA A 303 -12.67 21.91 11.46
N ASN A 304 -13.33 20.76 11.60
CA ASN A 304 -13.11 19.59 10.73
C ASN A 304 -13.09 19.95 9.22
N PRO A 305 -11.92 19.90 8.55
CA PRO A 305 -11.78 20.27 7.14
C PRO A 305 -12.51 19.32 6.18
N SER A 306 -12.83 18.11 6.64
CA SER A 306 -13.54 17.11 5.85
C SER A 306 -15.02 17.46 5.66
N ILE A 307 -15.55 18.41 6.43
CA ILE A 307 -16.93 18.85 6.40
C ILE A 307 -16.99 20.26 5.80
N ASN A 308 -17.92 20.48 4.89
CA ASN A 308 -18.20 21.81 4.37
C ASN A 308 -19.12 22.57 5.36
N PRO A 309 -18.71 23.72 5.92
CA PRO A 309 -19.52 24.50 6.85
C PRO A 309 -20.82 25.06 6.25
N GLU A 310 -20.91 25.16 4.92
CA GLU A 310 -22.06 25.74 4.22
C GLU A 310 -23.23 24.75 4.05
N LEU A 311 -23.00 23.45 4.29
CA LEU A 311 -24.03 22.42 4.13
C LEU A 311 -24.91 22.26 5.39
N ASN A 312 -26.12 21.74 5.19
CA ASN A 312 -27.05 21.49 6.29
C ASN A 312 -26.45 20.47 7.30
N GLU A 313 -26.31 20.90 8.54
CA GLU A 313 -25.71 20.12 9.63
C GLU A 313 -26.44 18.79 9.89
N GLU A 314 -27.75 18.71 9.67
CA GLU A 314 -28.53 17.48 9.93
C GLU A 314 -28.23 16.39 8.90
N LEU A 315 -28.10 16.76 7.62
CA LEU A 315 -27.75 15.82 6.55
C LEU A 315 -26.26 15.44 6.62
N THR A 316 -25.41 16.36 7.08
CA THR A 316 -23.97 16.12 7.18
C THR A 316 -23.61 15.13 8.30
N LYS A 317 -24.48 14.98 9.32
CA LYS A 317 -24.32 13.98 10.39
C LYS A 317 -24.35 12.53 9.89
N THR A 318 -24.93 12.27 8.73
CA THR A 318 -25.01 10.90 8.18
C THR A 318 -23.73 10.49 7.45
N CYS A 319 -22.84 11.45 7.15
CA CYS A 319 -21.60 11.20 6.43
C CYS A 319 -20.57 10.47 7.29
N TYR A 320 -19.78 9.59 6.66
CA TYR A 320 -18.81 8.74 7.34
C TYR A 320 -17.69 9.50 8.08
N LEU A 321 -17.22 10.62 7.52
CA LEU A 321 -16.17 11.46 8.12
C LEU A 321 -16.71 12.50 9.11
N PHE A 322 -17.99 12.42 9.48
CA PHE A 322 -18.56 13.38 10.41
C PHE A 322 -17.92 13.25 11.79
N ASP A 323 -17.96 12.05 12.37
CA ASP A 323 -17.48 11.73 13.70
C ASP A 323 -16.14 10.98 13.72
N ARG A 324 -15.57 10.67 12.55
CA ARG A 324 -14.30 9.93 12.41
C ARG A 324 -13.15 10.83 11.98
N LEU A 325 -11.96 10.57 12.54
CA LEU A 325 -10.72 11.16 12.07
C LEU A 325 -10.34 10.57 10.70
N PRO A 326 -9.80 11.37 9.76
CA PRO A 326 -9.47 10.91 8.41
C PRO A 326 -8.13 10.14 8.36
N PHE A 327 -7.85 9.32 9.37
CA PHE A 327 -6.64 8.52 9.49
C PHE A 327 -6.95 7.04 9.62
N TYR A 328 -6.20 6.22 8.88
CA TYR A 328 -6.35 4.76 8.88
C TYR A 328 -4.99 4.09 9.02
N LYS A 329 -4.98 2.88 9.60
CA LYS A 329 -3.76 2.07 9.73
C LYS A 329 -3.92 0.69 9.09
N ALA A 330 -2.82 0.18 8.56
CA ALA A 330 -2.64 -1.24 8.27
C ALA A 330 -1.36 -1.72 8.92
N ASN A 331 -1.47 -2.83 9.64
CA ASN A 331 -0.35 -3.52 10.25
C ASN A 331 0.01 -4.77 9.42
N SER A 332 1.28 -5.14 9.44
CA SER A 332 1.73 -6.41 8.87
C SER A 332 1.38 -7.55 9.82
N TYR A 333 1.74 -7.41 11.10
CA TYR A 333 1.26 -8.25 12.18
C TYR A 333 0.71 -7.38 13.30
N ASP A 334 -0.48 -7.71 13.78
CA ASP A 334 -1.11 -7.01 14.88
C ASP A 334 -0.53 -7.44 16.23
N ASP A 335 -0.27 -6.44 17.08
CA ASP A 335 0.01 -6.62 18.49
C ASP A 335 -1.24 -6.23 19.27
N THR A 336 -1.67 -7.07 20.22
CA THR A 336 -2.82 -6.80 21.09
C THR A 336 -2.59 -5.66 22.08
N THR A 337 -1.32 -5.28 22.30
CA THR A 337 -0.93 -4.31 23.33
C THR A 337 -0.48 -2.97 22.77
N SER A 338 -0.09 -2.93 21.49
CA SER A 338 0.52 -1.77 20.85
C SER A 338 -0.13 -1.48 19.51
N ILE A 339 -0.39 -0.20 19.23
CA ILE A 339 -0.96 0.23 17.94
C ILE A 339 0.00 -0.11 16.78
N TRP A 340 1.31 -0.05 17.04
CA TRP A 340 2.39 -0.09 16.05
C TRP A 340 2.59 -1.45 15.38
N GLY A 341 2.05 -2.53 15.96
CA GLY A 341 2.29 -3.89 15.48
C GLY A 341 3.78 -4.25 15.43
N PHE A 342 4.13 -5.22 14.59
CA PHE A 342 5.52 -5.56 14.31
C PHE A 342 5.71 -6.05 12.87
N SER A 343 6.96 -5.98 12.38
CA SER A 343 7.33 -6.50 11.06
C SER A 343 7.86 -7.92 11.15
N ALA A 344 7.77 -8.69 10.06
CA ALA A 344 8.53 -9.94 9.91
C ALA A 344 10.06 -9.74 10.10
N ALA A 345 10.55 -8.51 9.88
CA ALA A 345 11.96 -8.15 10.12
C ALA A 345 12.37 -8.42 11.57
N ASP A 346 11.50 -8.11 12.54
CA ASP A 346 11.85 -8.16 13.96
C ASP A 346 12.10 -9.59 14.44
N GLN A 347 11.41 -10.57 13.85
CA GLN A 347 11.58 -11.99 14.17
C GLN A 347 12.76 -12.62 13.41
N THR A 348 13.11 -12.09 12.24
CA THR A 348 14.10 -12.70 11.34
C THR A 348 15.48 -12.03 11.38
N ALA A 349 15.59 -10.85 11.98
CA ALA A 349 16.82 -10.06 12.07
C ALA A 349 18.01 -10.86 12.59
N ASP A 350 17.83 -11.58 13.70
CA ASP A 350 18.91 -12.33 14.35
C ASP A 350 19.39 -13.51 13.50
N LEU A 351 18.46 -14.18 12.81
CA LEU A 351 18.77 -15.28 11.90
C LEU A 351 19.58 -14.77 10.69
N ILE A 352 19.15 -13.67 10.08
CA ILE A 352 19.85 -13.05 8.96
C ILE A 352 21.27 -12.64 9.38
N PHE A 353 21.43 -12.02 10.54
CA PHE A 353 22.74 -11.62 11.03
C PHE A 353 23.69 -12.82 11.19
N LYS A 354 23.16 -13.96 11.66
CA LYS A 354 23.95 -15.20 11.79
C LYS A 354 24.28 -15.85 10.45
N ILE A 355 23.36 -15.83 9.50
CA ILE A 355 23.60 -16.26 8.12
C ILE A 355 24.75 -15.44 7.52
N ASP A 356 24.67 -14.12 7.62
CA ASP A 356 25.70 -13.21 7.14
C ASP A 356 27.05 -13.43 7.81
N GLU A 357 27.05 -13.69 9.12
CA GLU A 357 28.26 -13.99 9.88
C GLU A 357 28.95 -15.26 9.35
N ILE A 358 28.18 -16.32 9.10
CA ILE A 358 28.71 -17.59 8.59
C ILE A 358 29.21 -17.42 7.16
N VAL A 359 28.43 -16.80 6.27
CA VAL A 359 28.83 -16.54 4.88
C VAL A 359 30.10 -15.68 4.84
N SER A 360 30.18 -14.64 5.67
CA SER A 360 31.38 -13.80 5.78
C SER A 360 32.59 -14.60 6.28
N ARG A 361 32.40 -15.56 7.20
CA ARG A 361 33.49 -16.43 7.69
C ARG A 361 33.94 -17.42 6.61
N ILE A 362 33.02 -18.00 5.84
CA ILE A 362 33.33 -18.89 4.70
C ILE A 362 34.16 -18.14 3.67
N ILE A 363 33.76 -16.92 3.29
CA ILE A 363 34.49 -16.13 2.30
C ILE A 363 35.85 -15.71 2.84
N LYS A 364 35.98 -15.35 4.12
CA LYS A 364 37.29 -15.09 4.75
C LYS A 364 38.18 -16.33 4.74
N TYR A 365 37.61 -17.51 5.01
CA TYR A 365 38.34 -18.77 4.92
C TYR A 365 38.83 -19.01 3.48
N PHE A 366 37.96 -18.81 2.49
CA PHE A 366 38.32 -18.95 1.07
C PHE A 366 39.44 -17.99 0.66
N MET A 367 39.30 -16.69 0.96
CA MET A 367 40.34 -15.68 0.69
C MET A 367 41.69 -16.01 1.34
N ARG A 368 41.67 -16.53 2.58
CA ARG A 368 42.89 -17.00 3.27
C ARG A 368 43.45 -18.29 2.67
N SER A 369 42.59 -19.19 2.19
CA SER A 369 43.03 -20.43 1.55
C SER A 369 43.71 -20.18 0.20
N MET A 370 43.31 -19.12 -0.53
CA MET A 370 43.97 -18.71 -1.76
C MET A 370 45.35 -18.09 -1.51
N THR A 371 45.56 -17.50 -0.34
CA THR A 371 46.81 -16.84 0.06
C THR A 371 47.52 -17.68 1.13
N GLY A 372 48.12 -18.80 0.70
CA GLY A 372 48.83 -19.71 1.58
C GLY A 372 49.91 -19.02 2.42
N ILE A 373 50.12 -19.50 3.64
CA ILE A 373 51.20 -19.02 4.51
C ILE A 373 52.48 -19.69 4.05
N LEU A 374 53.47 -18.89 3.65
CA LEU A 374 54.77 -19.38 3.19
C LEU A 374 55.76 -19.37 4.35
N VAL A 375 56.38 -20.51 4.63
CA VAL A 375 57.48 -20.62 5.60
C VAL A 375 58.79 -20.63 4.83
N ILE A 376 59.67 -19.66 5.11
CA ILE A 376 60.97 -19.51 4.45
C ILE A 376 62.08 -19.69 5.48
N PRO A 377 62.98 -20.68 5.32
CA PRO A 377 64.13 -20.83 6.21
C PRO A 377 65.08 -19.61 6.14
N PRO A 378 65.70 -19.19 7.25
CA PRO A 378 66.52 -17.98 7.32
C PRO A 378 67.82 -18.08 6.49
N LYS A 379 68.28 -19.30 6.20
CA LYS A 379 69.47 -19.57 5.36
C LYS A 379 69.17 -19.69 3.86
N SER A 380 67.94 -19.48 3.43
CA SER A 380 67.52 -19.68 2.03
C SER A 380 67.94 -18.56 1.07
N GLY A 381 68.37 -17.40 1.59
CA GLY A 381 68.77 -16.25 0.77
C GLY A 381 67.62 -15.56 0.01
N ILE A 382 66.36 -16.01 0.19
CA ILE A 382 65.18 -15.42 -0.44
C ILE A 382 64.63 -14.32 0.47
N THR A 383 64.63 -13.08 -0.02
CA THR A 383 64.01 -11.94 0.66
C THR A 383 62.56 -11.77 0.22
N LYS A 384 61.76 -11.03 1.00
CA LYS A 384 60.33 -10.76 0.73
C LYS A 384 60.07 -10.20 -0.68
N ASN A 385 61.05 -9.51 -1.27
CA ASN A 385 60.97 -8.88 -2.59
C ASN A 385 61.20 -9.86 -3.75
N ASN A 386 61.72 -11.06 -3.47
CA ASN A 386 62.01 -12.07 -4.50
C ASN A 386 60.82 -13.01 -4.75
N LEU A 387 59.67 -12.77 -4.12
CA LEU A 387 58.46 -13.58 -4.26
C LEU A 387 57.57 -12.98 -5.35
N SER A 388 57.24 -13.78 -6.37
CA SER A 388 56.40 -13.37 -7.51
C SER A 388 54.90 -13.41 -7.22
N SER A 389 54.47 -14.13 -6.18
CA SER A 389 53.09 -14.18 -5.70
C SER A 389 52.94 -13.35 -4.44
N GLU A 390 51.79 -12.69 -4.25
CA GLU A 390 51.46 -12.05 -2.97
C GLU A 390 51.14 -13.13 -1.92
N PRO A 391 52.06 -13.44 -1.00
CA PRO A 391 51.81 -14.43 0.04
C PRO A 391 51.01 -13.76 1.15
N GLY A 392 49.98 -14.43 1.68
CA GLY A 392 49.14 -13.83 2.73
C GLY A 392 49.94 -13.49 3.99
N LEU A 393 50.80 -14.42 4.42
CA LEU A 393 51.74 -14.23 5.53
C LEU A 393 53.03 -15.01 5.21
N VAL A 394 54.18 -14.39 5.41
CA VAL A 394 55.49 -15.03 5.29
C VAL A 394 56.09 -15.18 6.69
N LEU A 395 56.47 -16.41 7.05
CA LEU A 395 57.09 -16.72 8.33
C LEU A 395 58.58 -17.05 8.14
N PHE A 396 59.43 -16.43 8.96
CA PHE A 396 60.87 -16.67 9.02
C PHE A 396 61.23 -17.30 10.38
N PRO A 397 61.14 -18.63 10.52
CA PRO A 397 61.55 -19.31 11.76
C PRO A 397 63.05 -19.13 12.02
N GLU A 398 63.47 -19.02 13.28
CA GLU A 398 64.88 -18.77 13.65
C GLU A 398 65.80 -19.98 13.42
N THR A 399 65.27 -21.20 13.54
CA THR A 399 66.04 -22.45 13.38
C THR A 399 65.70 -23.19 12.09
N ALA A 400 66.72 -23.73 11.41
CA ALA A 400 66.57 -24.47 10.16
C ALA A 400 65.77 -25.77 10.34
N GLU A 401 65.84 -26.39 11.52
CA GLU A 401 65.05 -27.57 11.89
C GLU A 401 63.55 -27.27 12.01
N ALA A 402 63.18 -26.10 12.56
CA ALA A 402 61.78 -25.67 12.65
C ALA A 402 61.18 -25.32 11.27
N ALA A 403 62.03 -24.94 10.31
CA ALA A 403 61.61 -24.54 8.98
C ALA A 403 61.28 -25.73 8.07
N ALA A 404 61.99 -26.86 8.18
CA ALA A 404 61.83 -28.06 7.35
C ALA A 404 61.64 -27.74 5.84
N GLY A 405 62.42 -26.80 5.30
CA GLY A 405 62.37 -26.36 3.90
C GLY A 405 61.39 -25.23 3.59
N ILE A 406 61.36 -24.78 2.33
CA ILE A 406 60.34 -23.83 1.85
C ILE A 406 59.05 -24.61 1.65
N ARG A 407 58.04 -24.32 2.45
CA ARG A 407 56.74 -25.00 2.36
C ARG A 407 55.59 -24.03 2.59
N VAL A 408 54.47 -24.34 1.94
CA VAL A 408 53.20 -23.69 2.24
C VAL A 408 52.55 -24.46 3.38
N VAL A 409 52.16 -23.76 4.45
CA VAL A 409 51.39 -24.37 5.53
C VAL A 409 50.03 -24.76 4.97
N PRO A 410 49.63 -26.04 5.02
CA PRO A 410 48.29 -26.43 4.58
C PRO A 410 47.28 -25.78 5.53
N MET A 411 46.32 -25.05 4.96
CA MET A 411 45.21 -24.52 5.73
C MET A 411 44.41 -25.71 6.31
N PRO A 412 44.00 -25.68 7.59
CA PRO A 412 43.12 -26.71 8.12
C PRO A 412 41.85 -26.79 7.25
N PRO A 413 41.43 -27.99 6.82
CA PRO A 413 40.27 -28.13 5.96
C PRO A 413 39.04 -27.55 6.66
N MET A 414 38.17 -26.90 5.89
CA MET A 414 36.95 -26.35 6.42
C MET A 414 36.08 -27.47 6.99
N ASN A 415 35.54 -27.27 8.20
CA ASN A 415 34.57 -28.21 8.74
C ASN A 415 33.30 -28.19 7.88
N GLY A 416 32.98 -29.30 7.22
CA GLY A 416 31.79 -29.45 6.38
C GLY A 416 30.47 -29.20 7.11
N GLN A 417 30.46 -29.32 8.45
CA GLN A 417 29.29 -28.97 9.27
C GLN A 417 28.89 -27.49 9.16
N MET A 418 29.79 -26.59 8.76
CA MET A 418 29.42 -25.17 8.56
C MET A 418 28.39 -24.99 7.45
N PHE A 419 28.43 -25.80 6.38
CA PHE A 419 27.41 -25.79 5.34
C PHE A 419 26.08 -26.33 5.85
N GLN A 420 26.10 -27.40 6.64
CA GLN A 420 24.89 -27.97 7.25
C GLN A 420 24.20 -26.97 8.20
N VAL A 421 24.98 -26.21 8.97
CA VAL A 421 24.45 -25.16 9.85
C VAL A 421 23.89 -23.99 9.02
N LEU A 422 24.54 -23.62 7.91
CA LEU A 422 24.02 -22.60 7.01
C LEU A 422 22.65 -23.02 6.42
N ASP A 423 22.55 -24.25 5.93
CA ASP A 423 21.29 -24.80 5.40
C ASP A 423 20.20 -24.86 6.47
N MET A 424 20.55 -25.24 7.71
CA MET A 424 19.63 -25.23 8.84
C MET A 424 19.13 -23.82 9.15
N LEU A 425 20.01 -22.81 9.17
CA LEU A 425 19.62 -21.42 9.44
C LEU A 425 18.77 -20.83 8.31
N MET A 426 19.09 -21.15 7.05
CA MET A 426 18.26 -20.76 5.91
C MET A 426 16.88 -21.42 5.97
N GLY A 427 16.81 -22.71 6.33
CA GLY A 427 15.54 -23.41 6.52
C GLY A 427 14.71 -22.86 7.69
N LEU A 428 15.36 -22.48 8.80
CA LEU A 428 14.70 -21.80 9.92
C LEU A 428 14.17 -20.42 9.50
N PHE A 429 14.96 -19.65 8.75
CA PHE A 429 14.53 -18.36 8.21
C PHE A 429 13.30 -18.50 7.32
N ASP A 430 13.30 -19.44 6.38
CA ASP A 430 12.17 -19.72 5.50
C ASP A 430 10.92 -20.14 6.29
N ARG A 431 11.09 -20.96 7.34
CA ARG A 431 9.98 -21.40 8.21
C ARG A 431 9.41 -20.27 9.06
N VAL A 432 10.24 -19.36 9.57
CA VAL A 432 9.80 -18.21 10.39
C VAL A 432 9.10 -17.16 9.52
N TYR A 433 9.59 -16.91 8.30
CA TYR A 433 8.89 -16.07 7.32
C TYR A 433 7.65 -16.78 6.73
N ALA A 434 7.43 -18.05 7.09
CA ALA A 434 6.32 -18.89 6.62
C ALA A 434 6.28 -19.07 5.09
N ILE A 435 7.44 -19.17 4.46
CA ILE A 435 7.58 -19.42 3.02
C ILE A 435 7.63 -20.92 2.79
N GLN A 436 6.87 -21.40 1.80
CA GLN A 436 7.03 -22.76 1.27
C GLN A 436 7.54 -22.73 -0.17
N ASP A 437 8.12 -23.83 -0.62
CA ASP A 437 8.67 -23.98 -1.98
C ASP A 437 7.62 -23.76 -3.08
N ALA A 438 6.34 -24.02 -2.79
CA ALA A 438 5.23 -23.71 -3.69
C ALA A 438 5.17 -22.22 -4.06
N ASP A 439 5.53 -21.31 -3.14
CA ASP A 439 5.56 -19.86 -3.41
C ASP A 439 6.75 -19.47 -4.30
N ARG A 440 7.79 -20.31 -4.36
CA ARG A 440 8.95 -20.14 -5.25
C ARG A 440 8.68 -20.64 -6.67
N GLY A 441 7.50 -21.20 -6.93
CA GLY A 441 7.20 -21.90 -8.18
C GLY A 441 8.00 -23.19 -8.34
N ALA A 442 8.61 -23.68 -7.25
CA ALA A 442 9.35 -24.94 -7.24
C ALA A 442 8.38 -26.05 -6.83
N ASN A 443 8.22 -27.05 -7.71
CA ASN A 443 7.42 -28.22 -7.38
C ASN A 443 8.12 -29.03 -6.27
N PRO A 444 7.46 -29.31 -5.13
CA PRO A 444 8.05 -30.12 -4.08
C PRO A 444 8.42 -31.52 -4.61
N PRO A 445 9.62 -32.03 -4.32
CA PRO A 445 9.99 -33.38 -4.74
C PRO A 445 9.05 -34.40 -4.10
N GLY A 446 8.30 -35.13 -4.94
CA GLY A 446 7.34 -36.17 -4.52
C GLY A 446 5.86 -35.82 -4.71
N VAL A 447 5.52 -34.57 -5.03
CA VAL A 447 4.13 -34.15 -5.28
C VAL A 447 3.89 -34.02 -6.79
N ARG A 448 3.24 -35.03 -7.39
CA ARG A 448 2.88 -35.02 -8.83
C ARG A 448 1.42 -34.64 -9.11
N ALA A 449 0.56 -34.67 -8.09
CA ALA A 449 -0.85 -34.34 -8.24
C ALA A 449 -1.03 -32.83 -8.12
N ALA A 450 -1.65 -32.21 -9.13
CA ALA A 450 -2.00 -30.79 -9.13
C ALA A 450 -2.85 -30.40 -7.91
N SER A 451 -3.76 -31.29 -7.46
CA SER A 451 -4.59 -31.08 -6.27
C SER A 451 -3.78 -30.90 -4.97
N ALA A 452 -2.64 -31.58 -4.83
CA ALA A 452 -1.79 -31.42 -3.66
C ALA A 452 -0.95 -30.13 -3.70
N ILE A 453 -0.59 -29.65 -4.90
CA ILE A 453 0.04 -28.34 -5.08
C ILE A 453 -0.98 -27.23 -4.75
N VAL A 454 -2.22 -27.37 -5.21
CA VAL A 454 -3.32 -26.45 -4.91
C VAL A 454 -3.59 -26.40 -3.40
N ALA A 455 -3.68 -27.55 -2.72
CA ALA A 455 -3.88 -27.59 -1.27
C ALA A 455 -2.72 -26.92 -0.48
N LEU A 456 -1.49 -27.03 -0.97
CA LEU A 456 -0.32 -26.33 -0.38
C LEU A 456 -0.42 -24.81 -0.60
N GLN A 457 -0.81 -24.39 -1.80
CA GLN A 457 -1.02 -22.96 -2.12
C GLN A 457 -2.16 -22.36 -1.29
N GLU A 458 -3.28 -23.06 -1.14
CA GLU A 458 -4.41 -22.63 -0.30
C GLU A 458 -3.99 -22.49 1.17
N ARG A 459 -3.22 -23.46 1.69
CA ARG A 459 -2.68 -23.37 3.05
C ARG A 459 -1.75 -22.16 3.23
N ASN A 460 -0.93 -21.82 2.23
CA ASN A 460 -0.09 -20.63 2.29
C ASN A 460 -0.91 -19.34 2.22
N GLN A 461 -1.95 -19.31 1.39
CA GLN A 461 -2.86 -18.16 1.31
C GLN A 461 -3.50 -17.87 2.66
N VAL A 462 -3.90 -18.90 3.42
CA VAL A 462 -4.43 -18.74 4.80
C VAL A 462 -3.42 -18.03 5.70
N LEU A 463 -2.11 -18.28 5.55
CA LEU A 463 -1.08 -17.63 6.35
C LEU A 463 -0.88 -16.16 5.98
N ILE A 464 -1.07 -15.79 4.71
CA ILE A 464 -0.98 -14.39 4.25
C ILE A 464 -2.31 -13.65 4.45
N GLN A 465 -3.40 -14.36 4.72
CA GLN A 465 -4.76 -13.82 4.79
C GLN A 465 -4.90 -12.67 5.79
N HIS A 466 -4.22 -12.72 6.94
CA HIS A 466 -4.26 -11.61 7.91
C HIS A 466 -3.74 -10.29 7.31
N LYS A 467 -2.66 -10.35 6.52
CA LYS A 467 -2.09 -9.19 5.82
C LYS A 467 -3.03 -8.69 4.73
N ILE A 468 -3.65 -9.62 4.01
CA ILE A 468 -4.63 -9.30 2.97
C ILE A 468 -5.84 -8.60 3.58
N ASN A 469 -6.40 -9.13 4.67
CA ASN A 469 -7.52 -8.53 5.37
C ASN A 469 -7.20 -7.12 5.88
N ALA A 470 -5.99 -6.90 6.41
CA ALA A 470 -5.56 -5.56 6.84
C ALA A 470 -5.48 -4.56 5.67
N ILE A 471 -5.02 -5.01 4.49
CA ILE A 471 -4.97 -4.18 3.28
C ILE A 471 -6.36 -3.98 2.67
N ASP A 472 -7.20 -5.01 2.64
CA ASP A 472 -8.59 -4.92 2.17
C ASP A 472 -9.41 -3.97 3.06
N TYR A 473 -9.19 -4.00 4.39
CA TYR A 473 -9.74 -3.01 5.32
C TYR A 473 -9.32 -1.59 4.93
N MET A 474 -8.02 -1.36 4.68
CA MET A 474 -7.55 -0.04 4.22
C MET A 474 -8.21 0.42 2.92
N VAL A 475 -8.40 -0.47 1.95
CA VAL A 475 -9.09 -0.15 0.69
C VAL A 475 -10.56 0.20 0.95
N SER A 476 -11.25 -0.52 1.83
CA SER A 476 -12.62 -0.22 2.26
C SER A 476 -12.72 1.18 2.90
N GLN A 477 -11.78 1.51 3.78
CA GLN A 477 -11.69 2.82 4.43
C GLN A 477 -11.46 3.93 3.41
N ARG A 478 -10.51 3.75 2.48
CA ARG A 478 -10.24 4.71 1.39
C ARG A 478 -11.49 5.07 0.59
N GLY A 479 -12.27 4.06 0.18
CA GLY A 479 -13.49 4.30 -0.60
C GLY A 479 -14.58 4.99 0.23
N SER A 480 -14.77 4.57 1.48
CA SER A 480 -15.76 5.19 2.40
C SER A 480 -15.44 6.68 2.63
N CYS A 481 -14.17 7.03 2.75
CA CYS A 481 -13.72 8.42 2.86
C CYS A 481 -13.92 9.21 1.57
N ALA A 482 -13.63 8.61 0.42
CA ALA A 482 -13.85 9.24 -0.88
C ALA A 482 -15.33 9.58 -1.08
N ILE A 483 -16.23 8.64 -0.76
CA ILE A 483 -17.69 8.86 -0.81
C ILE A 483 -18.08 10.02 0.10
N SER A 484 -17.65 10.00 1.36
CA SER A 484 -17.97 11.07 2.31
C SER A 484 -17.45 12.44 1.87
N MET A 485 -16.28 12.50 1.22
CA MET A 485 -15.75 13.76 0.70
C MET A 485 -16.51 14.26 -0.53
N TRP A 486 -17.00 13.37 -1.39
CA TRP A 486 -17.88 13.76 -2.49
C TRP A 486 -19.23 14.26 -2.00
N GLN A 487 -19.82 13.64 -0.98
CA GLN A 487 -21.05 14.12 -0.36
C GLN A 487 -20.89 15.56 0.17
N ASN A 488 -19.74 15.88 0.78
CA ASN A 488 -19.49 17.19 1.39
C ASN A 488 -19.02 18.28 0.42
N HIS A 489 -18.17 17.94 -0.56
CA HIS A 489 -17.47 18.93 -1.40
C HIS A 489 -17.71 18.75 -2.90
N GLY A 490 -18.41 17.69 -3.31
CA GLY A 490 -18.67 17.33 -4.71
C GLY A 490 -19.79 18.15 -5.36
N HIS A 491 -19.60 19.47 -5.49
CA HIS A 491 -20.59 20.37 -6.08
C HIS A 491 -20.69 20.30 -7.60
N ASP A 492 -19.61 19.85 -8.26
CA ASP A 492 -19.52 19.79 -9.71
C ASP A 492 -20.24 18.55 -10.27
N ALA A 493 -21.02 18.73 -11.34
CA ALA A 493 -21.63 17.62 -12.07
C ALA A 493 -20.59 16.99 -13.02
N GLY A 494 -20.27 15.71 -12.81
CA GLY A 494 -19.43 14.92 -13.70
C GLY A 494 -20.23 13.80 -14.37
N LEU A 495 -19.95 13.47 -15.62
CA LEU A 495 -20.55 12.28 -16.26
C LEU A 495 -19.81 11.01 -15.84
N VAL A 496 -20.57 10.00 -15.44
CA VAL A 496 -20.10 8.66 -15.09
C VAL A 496 -20.85 7.65 -15.96
N ASP A 497 -20.11 6.72 -16.55
CA ASP A 497 -20.69 5.64 -17.34
C ASP A 497 -21.11 4.50 -16.42
N VAL A 498 -22.41 4.24 -16.36
CA VAL A 498 -23.02 3.13 -15.62
C VAL A 498 -23.64 2.19 -16.65
N GLU A 499 -23.05 1.01 -16.82
CA GLU A 499 -23.57 -0.04 -17.71
C GLU A 499 -23.79 0.43 -19.18
N GLY A 500 -23.06 1.46 -19.65
CA GLY A 500 -23.17 2.01 -21.01
C GLY A 500 -23.99 3.29 -21.10
N GLU A 501 -24.58 3.77 -20.00
CA GLU A 501 -25.32 5.03 -19.93
C GLU A 501 -24.52 6.11 -19.16
N ALA A 502 -24.35 7.28 -19.78
CA ALA A 502 -23.69 8.41 -19.15
C ALA A 502 -24.65 9.14 -18.20
N VAL A 503 -24.53 8.87 -16.90
CA VAL A 503 -25.34 9.49 -15.85
C VAL A 503 -24.60 10.69 -15.24
N PRO A 504 -25.25 11.87 -15.07
CA PRO A 504 -24.66 12.97 -14.33
C PRO A 504 -24.56 12.62 -12.83
N PHE A 505 -23.36 12.72 -12.29
CA PHE A 505 -23.05 12.51 -10.89
C PHE A 505 -22.73 13.84 -10.21
N ARG A 506 -23.49 14.17 -9.16
CA ARG A 506 -23.20 15.29 -8.27
C ARG A 506 -23.20 14.78 -6.83
N GLY A 507 -22.07 14.85 -6.16
CA GLY A 507 -21.88 14.25 -4.83
C GLY A 507 -22.86 14.77 -3.77
N VAL A 508 -23.20 16.05 -3.82
CA VAL A 508 -24.14 16.70 -2.88
C VAL A 508 -25.56 16.14 -2.98
N GLU A 509 -25.97 15.59 -4.12
CA GLU A 509 -27.31 14.98 -4.27
C GLU A 509 -27.45 13.69 -3.45
N TYR A 510 -26.33 13.09 -3.07
CA TYR A 510 -26.27 11.91 -2.22
C TYR A 510 -26.04 12.26 -0.73
N LEU A 511 -26.12 13.55 -0.36
CA LEU A 511 -26.02 13.98 1.04
C LEU A 511 -27.23 13.46 1.84
N GLY A 512 -27.01 13.00 3.08
CA GLY A 512 -28.05 12.36 3.90
C GLY A 512 -28.13 10.84 3.74
N ARG A 513 -27.51 10.28 2.70
CA ARG A 513 -27.45 8.82 2.49
C ARG A 513 -26.20 8.18 3.12
N LYS A 514 -26.34 6.97 3.61
CA LYS A 514 -25.28 6.13 4.17
C LYS A 514 -24.89 5.06 3.16
N PHE A 515 -23.64 5.13 2.76
CA PHE A 515 -23.01 4.13 1.90
C PHE A 515 -21.85 3.48 2.64
N ALA A 516 -21.64 2.20 2.38
CA ALA A 516 -20.44 1.48 2.77
C ALA A 516 -19.70 1.01 1.51
N TYR A 517 -18.39 1.21 1.48
CA TYR A 517 -17.56 0.62 0.43
C TYR A 517 -17.05 -0.75 0.88
N MET A 518 -17.57 -1.81 0.27
CA MET A 518 -17.21 -3.18 0.62
C MET A 518 -16.26 -3.75 -0.42
N VAL A 519 -15.12 -4.27 0.05
CA VAL A 519 -14.13 -4.96 -0.78
C VAL A 519 -14.40 -6.45 -0.67
N GLU A 520 -14.46 -7.15 -1.80
CA GLU A 520 -14.54 -8.61 -1.78
C GLU A 520 -13.22 -9.17 -1.23
N ALA A 521 -13.32 -9.93 -0.13
CA ALA A 521 -12.15 -10.43 0.60
C ALA A 521 -11.26 -11.29 -0.32
N GLY A 522 -9.97 -10.94 -0.42
CA GLY A 522 -9.02 -11.65 -1.26
C GLY A 522 -9.17 -11.39 -2.76
N SER A 523 -9.95 -10.38 -3.18
CA SER A 523 -10.01 -9.92 -4.58
C SER A 523 -8.65 -9.47 -5.13
N THR A 524 -7.75 -9.09 -4.23
CA THR A 524 -6.36 -8.67 -4.50
C THR A 524 -5.42 -9.84 -4.82
N ILE A 525 -5.80 -11.08 -4.50
CA ILE A 525 -4.97 -12.28 -4.70
C ILE A 525 -5.11 -12.82 -6.13
N HIS A 526 -3.97 -13.19 -6.73
CA HIS A 526 -3.98 -14.04 -7.91
C HIS A 526 -4.38 -15.48 -7.56
N LYS A 527 -5.60 -15.88 -7.93
CA LYS A 527 -5.82 -17.26 -8.37
C LYS A 527 -5.10 -17.41 -9.71
N THR A 528 -4.14 -18.33 -9.80
CA THR A 528 -3.40 -18.56 -11.04
C THR A 528 -4.39 -18.92 -12.15
N GLU A 529 -4.17 -18.44 -13.37
CA GLU A 529 -5.05 -18.79 -14.51
C GLU A 529 -5.13 -20.30 -14.66
N LEU A 530 -4.00 -21.00 -14.48
CA LEU A 530 -3.92 -22.45 -14.46
C LEU A 530 -4.89 -23.10 -13.46
N GLN A 531 -5.00 -22.58 -12.23
CA GLN A 531 -5.92 -23.10 -11.22
C GLN A 531 -7.39 -22.90 -11.62
N ARG A 532 -7.74 -21.75 -12.21
CA ARG A 532 -9.10 -21.52 -12.75
C ARG A 532 -9.41 -22.47 -13.90
N GLN A 533 -8.43 -22.70 -14.77
CA GLN A 533 -8.54 -23.61 -15.90
C GLN A 533 -8.73 -25.07 -15.43
N GLU A 534 -7.95 -25.52 -14.45
CA GLU A 534 -8.09 -26.86 -13.88
C GLU A 534 -9.42 -27.03 -13.12
N GLN A 535 -9.84 -26.05 -12.30
CA GLN A 535 -11.15 -26.08 -11.65
C GLN A 535 -12.29 -26.11 -12.67
N ALA A 536 -12.19 -25.32 -13.74
CA ALA A 536 -13.19 -25.34 -14.80
C ALA A 536 -13.25 -26.71 -15.49
N VAL A 537 -12.10 -27.32 -15.81
CA VAL A 537 -12.05 -28.68 -16.39
C VAL A 537 -12.64 -29.71 -15.44
N GLU A 538 -12.38 -29.61 -14.13
CA GLU A 538 -12.95 -30.52 -13.13
C GLU A 538 -14.47 -30.34 -12.97
N LEU A 539 -14.95 -29.10 -12.89
CA LEU A 539 -16.37 -28.77 -12.79
C LEU A 539 -17.13 -29.21 -14.06
N PHE A 540 -16.51 -29.09 -15.23
CA PHE A 540 -17.05 -29.60 -16.48
C PHE A 540 -17.11 -31.14 -16.46
N GLY A 541 -16.06 -31.80 -15.96
CA GLY A 541 -16.04 -33.25 -15.75
C GLY A 541 -17.12 -33.74 -14.76
N LYS A 542 -17.52 -32.89 -13.82
CA LYS A 542 -18.65 -33.11 -12.88
C LYS A 542 -20.01 -32.65 -13.42
N SER A 543 -20.07 -32.16 -14.66
CA SER A 543 -21.27 -31.60 -15.31
C SER A 543 -21.92 -30.45 -14.52
N ALA A 544 -21.14 -29.69 -13.75
CA ALA A 544 -21.60 -28.56 -12.96
C ALA A 544 -21.53 -27.22 -13.71
N ILE A 545 -20.74 -27.14 -14.79
CA ILE A 545 -20.64 -25.98 -15.68
C ILE A 545 -20.84 -26.38 -17.14
N ASP A 546 -21.38 -25.44 -17.93
CA ASP A 546 -21.57 -25.61 -19.36
C ASP A 546 -20.26 -25.45 -20.15
N GLN A 547 -20.24 -26.01 -21.37
CA GLN A 547 -19.08 -25.90 -22.28
C GLN A 547 -18.73 -24.46 -22.63
N GLN A 548 -19.74 -23.58 -22.68
CA GLN A 548 -19.54 -22.15 -22.88
C GLN A 548 -18.76 -21.52 -21.72
N ALA A 549 -19.20 -21.75 -20.48
CA ALA A 549 -18.52 -21.25 -19.29
C ALA A 549 -17.10 -21.79 -19.16
N LEU A 550 -16.86 -23.05 -19.57
CA LEU A 550 -15.53 -23.64 -19.63
C LEU A 550 -14.61 -22.90 -20.62
N LEU A 551 -15.08 -22.66 -21.84
CA LEU A 551 -14.29 -22.01 -22.90
C LEU A 551 -14.00 -20.53 -22.61
N GLU A 552 -14.96 -19.84 -21.99
CA GLU A 552 -14.78 -18.46 -21.49
C GLU A 552 -13.74 -18.42 -20.36
N THR A 553 -13.80 -19.38 -19.42
CA THR A 553 -12.84 -19.45 -18.30
C THR A 553 -11.43 -19.84 -18.77
N LEU A 554 -11.31 -20.69 -19.79
CA LEU A 554 -10.03 -21.05 -20.42
C LEU A 554 -9.46 -19.93 -21.31
N ASN A 555 -10.23 -18.89 -21.61
CA ASN A 555 -9.91 -17.82 -22.55
C ASN A 555 -9.39 -18.37 -23.90
N PHE A 556 -10.07 -19.40 -24.43
CA PHE A 556 -9.61 -20.08 -25.64
C PHE A 556 -9.76 -19.16 -26.88
N PRO A 557 -8.76 -19.12 -27.80
CA PRO A 557 -8.86 -18.30 -29.00
C PRO A 557 -10.10 -18.64 -29.82
N GLY A 558 -10.96 -17.65 -30.07
CA GLY A 558 -12.19 -17.85 -30.84
C GLY A 558 -13.28 -18.64 -30.12
N HIS A 559 -13.33 -18.62 -28.78
CA HIS A 559 -14.36 -19.30 -27.99
C HIS A 559 -15.80 -19.03 -28.48
N LYS A 560 -16.12 -17.79 -28.87
CA LYS A 560 -17.44 -17.43 -29.45
C LYS A 560 -17.79 -18.23 -30.71
N GLN A 561 -16.85 -18.35 -31.65
CA GLN A 561 -17.03 -19.11 -32.90
C GLN A 561 -17.08 -20.63 -32.66
N ILE A 562 -16.51 -21.11 -31.55
CA ILE A 562 -16.60 -22.52 -31.15
C ILE A 562 -17.97 -22.79 -30.54
N ILE A 563 -18.48 -21.88 -29.69
CA ILE A 563 -19.83 -21.96 -29.12
C ILE A 563 -20.88 -21.97 -30.23
N GLU A 564 -20.77 -21.08 -31.21
CA GLU A 564 -21.68 -21.04 -32.38
C GLU A 564 -21.67 -22.35 -33.17
N ARG A 565 -20.48 -22.86 -33.56
CA ARG A 565 -20.35 -24.15 -34.28
C ARG A 565 -20.84 -25.36 -33.47
N MET A 566 -20.79 -25.28 -32.15
CA MET A 566 -21.28 -26.35 -31.27
C MET A 566 -22.79 -26.26 -31.07
N GLY A 567 -23.33 -25.05 -30.98
CA GLY A 567 -24.77 -24.80 -30.98
C GLY A 567 -25.45 -25.34 -32.25
N GLU A 568 -24.86 -25.07 -33.41
CA GLU A 568 -25.32 -25.60 -34.71
C GLU A 568 -25.38 -27.14 -34.70
N LYS A 569 -24.34 -27.82 -34.20
CA LYS A 569 -24.30 -29.29 -34.11
C LYS A 569 -25.31 -29.89 -33.13
N GLN A 570 -25.54 -29.25 -32.00
CA GLN A 570 -26.56 -29.71 -31.05
C GLN A 570 -27.97 -29.54 -31.62
N LEU A 571 -28.19 -28.48 -32.38
CA LEU A 571 -29.45 -28.21 -33.05
C LEU A 571 -29.72 -29.24 -34.16
N GLU A 572 -28.70 -29.60 -34.95
CA GLU A 572 -28.76 -30.71 -35.91
C GLU A 572 -29.07 -32.07 -35.24
N GLN A 573 -28.45 -32.37 -34.09
CA GLN A 573 -28.72 -33.59 -33.33
C GLN A 573 -30.13 -33.63 -32.73
N ALA A 574 -30.62 -32.53 -32.17
CA ALA A 574 -31.98 -32.42 -31.64
C ALA A 574 -33.02 -32.64 -32.75
N ILE A 575 -32.76 -32.13 -33.96
CA ILE A 575 -33.62 -32.32 -35.12
C ILE A 575 -33.60 -33.78 -35.61
N GLN A 576 -32.45 -34.46 -35.58
CA GLN A 576 -32.41 -35.90 -35.87
C GLN A 576 -33.22 -36.74 -34.86
N VAL A 577 -33.20 -36.38 -33.57
CA VAL A 577 -34.03 -37.05 -32.55
C VAL A 577 -35.51 -36.78 -32.78
N LEU A 578 -35.90 -35.56 -33.19
CA LEU A 578 -37.29 -35.24 -33.56
C LEU A 578 -37.77 -36.01 -34.79
N ILE A 579 -36.91 -36.18 -35.79
CA ILE A 579 -37.20 -37.01 -36.98
C ILE A 579 -37.37 -38.49 -36.55
N GLN A 580 -36.56 -38.99 -35.62
CA GLN A 580 -36.71 -40.35 -35.07
C GLN A 580 -37.96 -40.51 -34.20
N ALA A 581 -38.42 -39.45 -33.53
CA ALA A 581 -39.65 -39.42 -32.75
C ALA A 581 -40.93 -39.31 -33.61
N GLY A 582 -40.79 -39.34 -34.94
CA GLY A 582 -41.91 -39.37 -35.90
C GLY A 582 -42.30 -38.01 -36.46
N PHE A 583 -41.47 -36.98 -36.28
CA PHE A 583 -41.69 -35.67 -36.90
C PHE A 583 -41.38 -35.72 -38.40
N PRO A 584 -42.22 -35.14 -39.30
CA PRO A 584 -41.99 -35.17 -40.74
C PRO A 584 -40.66 -34.53 -41.14
N GLN A 585 -39.87 -35.23 -41.97
CA GLN A 585 -38.51 -34.80 -42.36
C GLN A 585 -38.50 -33.43 -43.05
N ASP A 586 -39.50 -33.13 -43.88
CA ASP A 586 -39.57 -31.87 -44.62
C ASP A 586 -39.79 -30.67 -43.68
N GLN A 587 -40.67 -30.83 -42.67
CA GLN A 587 -40.94 -29.77 -41.68
C GLN A 587 -39.78 -29.60 -40.69
N ALA A 588 -39.05 -30.68 -40.40
CA ALA A 588 -37.86 -30.66 -39.55
C ALA A 588 -36.69 -29.90 -40.21
N GLN A 589 -36.52 -30.05 -41.52
CA GLN A 589 -35.52 -29.31 -42.31
C GLN A 589 -35.89 -27.83 -42.49
N GLU A 590 -37.18 -27.52 -42.60
CA GLU A 590 -37.66 -26.14 -42.65
C GLU A 590 -37.45 -25.43 -41.30
N LEU A 591 -37.67 -26.13 -40.18
CA LEU A 591 -37.34 -25.66 -38.83
C LEU A 591 -35.83 -25.43 -38.64
N LEU A 592 -34.98 -26.32 -39.14
CA LEU A 592 -33.52 -26.13 -39.17
C LEU A 592 -33.16 -24.84 -39.92
N ALA A 593 -33.75 -24.63 -41.09
CA ALA A 593 -33.46 -23.45 -41.92
C ALA A 593 -33.93 -22.13 -41.28
N VAL A 594 -34.99 -22.16 -40.46
CA VAL A 594 -35.47 -20.99 -39.70
C VAL A 594 -34.60 -20.74 -38.45
N LEU A 595 -34.15 -21.79 -37.76
CA LEU A 595 -33.33 -21.68 -36.55
C LEU A 595 -31.85 -21.36 -36.85
N MET A 596 -31.35 -21.68 -38.05
CA MET A 596 -30.02 -21.31 -38.55
C MET A 596 -29.93 -19.86 -39.02
N GLN A 597 -31.04 -19.12 -39.09
CA GLN A 597 -30.97 -17.67 -39.29
C GLN A 597 -30.43 -17.05 -37.99
N PRO A 598 -29.51 -16.06 -38.06
CA PRO A 598 -28.93 -15.45 -36.87
C PRO A 598 -30.03 -14.78 -36.05
N GLN A 599 -30.54 -15.48 -35.03
CA GLN A 599 -31.39 -14.88 -34.02
C GLN A 599 -30.52 -13.95 -33.21
N GLY A 600 -30.64 -12.65 -33.48
CA GLY A 600 -30.08 -11.62 -32.62
C GLY A 600 -30.59 -11.84 -31.20
N GLY A 601 -29.71 -12.21 -30.29
CA GLY A 601 -30.01 -12.24 -28.86
C GLY A 601 -30.48 -10.85 -28.39
N PRO A 602 -31.21 -10.76 -27.26
CA PRO A 602 -31.71 -9.50 -26.75
C PRO A 602 -30.52 -8.60 -26.38
N GLY A 603 -30.16 -7.71 -27.30
CA GLY A 603 -28.96 -6.88 -27.20
C GLY A 603 -28.46 -6.26 -28.50
N ASN A 604 -28.85 -6.76 -29.68
CA ASN A 604 -28.43 -6.18 -30.96
C ASN A 604 -29.61 -5.58 -31.74
N GLY A 605 -29.75 -4.25 -31.66
CA GLY A 605 -30.50 -3.48 -32.64
C GLY A 605 -29.77 -3.45 -34.00
N PRO A 606 -30.48 -3.24 -35.13
CA PRO A 606 -29.90 -3.36 -36.46
C PRO A 606 -28.93 -2.20 -36.76
N GLN A 607 -27.63 -2.51 -36.85
CA GLN A 607 -26.63 -1.67 -37.51
C GLN A 607 -26.43 -2.17 -38.94
N ASP A 608 -27.16 -1.56 -39.88
CA ASP A 608 -26.85 -1.62 -41.30
C ASP A 608 -26.45 -0.22 -41.78
N SER A 609 -25.17 -0.05 -42.14
CA SER A 609 -24.71 0.84 -43.20
C SER A 609 -23.23 0.54 -43.55
N PRO A 610 -22.88 0.31 -44.82
CA PRO A 610 -21.55 -0.17 -45.22
C PRO A 610 -20.63 0.99 -45.65
N ILE A 611 -19.59 1.30 -44.88
CA ILE A 611 -18.43 2.08 -45.35
C ILE A 611 -17.16 1.58 -44.67
N SER A 612 -16.31 0.85 -45.41
CA SER A 612 -14.85 1.10 -45.49
C SER A 612 -14.16 0.00 -46.29
N ALA A 613 -14.27 0.05 -47.63
CA ALA A 613 -13.29 -0.57 -48.51
C ALA A 613 -12.07 0.38 -48.62
N GLN A 614 -10.87 -0.18 -48.50
CA GLN A 614 -9.59 0.53 -48.58
C GLN A 614 -9.41 1.26 -49.93
N PRO A 615 -8.86 2.49 -49.96
CA PRO A 615 -8.51 3.14 -51.23
C PRO A 615 -7.06 2.85 -51.63
N GLN A 616 -6.89 2.40 -52.89
CA GLN A 616 -5.61 2.41 -53.62
C GLN A 616 -5.28 3.82 -54.15
N PRO A 617 -3.99 4.13 -54.40
CA PRO A 617 -3.53 5.49 -54.70
C PRO A 617 -3.51 5.81 -56.20
N GLY A 618 -3.92 7.03 -56.56
CA GLY A 618 -3.70 7.64 -57.89
C GLY A 618 -4.76 8.69 -58.23
N GLY A 619 -4.34 9.94 -58.46
CA GLY A 619 -5.16 11.17 -58.63
C GLY A 619 -6.12 11.21 -59.84
N PRO A 620 -6.70 12.37 -60.22
CA PRO A 620 -6.29 13.75 -59.91
C PRO A 620 -7.37 14.66 -59.30
N VAL A 621 -6.88 15.84 -58.90
CA VAL A 621 -7.54 16.98 -58.26
C VAL A 621 -8.54 17.69 -59.19
N ALA A 622 -9.68 18.12 -58.64
CA ALA A 622 -10.44 19.26 -59.15
C ALA A 622 -10.97 20.11 -57.99
N TYR A 623 -10.73 21.41 -58.13
CA TYR A 623 -11.01 22.51 -57.21
C TYR A 623 -12.42 23.07 -57.43
N GLN A 624 -12.84 23.98 -56.52
CA GLN A 624 -14.01 24.90 -56.55
C GLN A 624 -15.28 24.35 -55.87
N GLY A 625 -15.97 25.08 -55.00
CA GLY A 625 -15.85 26.47 -54.57
C GLY A 625 -16.82 26.76 -53.41
N GLU A 626 -16.61 27.91 -52.78
CA GLU A 626 -17.36 28.51 -51.67
C GLU A 626 -18.88 28.61 -51.94
N VAL A 627 -19.73 28.63 -50.89
CA VAL A 627 -20.30 29.82 -50.22
C VAL A 627 -21.53 29.40 -49.39
N GLU A 628 -21.53 29.87 -48.13
CA GLU A 628 -22.58 30.06 -47.10
C GLU A 628 -22.37 29.30 -45.79
#